data_AF-A0A232EQ32-F1
#
_entry.id   AF-A0A232EQ32-F1
#
_cell.length_a   1.000
_cell.length_b   1.000
_cell.length_c   1.000
_cell.angle_alpha   90.00
_cell.angle_beta   90.00
_cell.angle_gamma   90.00
#
_symmetry.space_group_name_H-M   'P 1'
#
loop_
_entity.id
_entity.type
_entity.pdbx_description
1 polymer ?
#
loop_
_entity_poly.entity_id
_entity_poly.type
_entity_poly.pdbx_seq_one_letter_code
_entity_poly.pdbx_strand_id
1 'polypeptide(L)'
;MKSNVNSSFLEIKDIQIRAFKPLLQYIYTDEINNIDETLAKELIVAAIKYDIKGLATKCEEILCKNVNVSNVIEIFEIADQHNITQLKSQTLEFVADHASVVMNSKKFATKELEQSKSLSIQSPADD
;
A
#
# COMPACT_ATOMS: atom_id res chain seq x y z
N MET A 1 23.02 26.05 -9.90
CA MET A 1 21.92 26.34 -10.84
C MET A 1 22.21 25.63 -12.14
N LYS A 2 21.51 24.52 -12.46
CA LYS A 2 21.47 23.96 -13.82
C LYS A 2 20.02 24.04 -14.28
N SER A 3 19.82 24.87 -15.29
CA SER A 3 18.55 25.20 -15.91
C SER A 3 18.17 24.18 -16.99
N ASN A 4 16.87 23.85 -16.98
CA ASN A 4 15.99 23.60 -18.12
C ASN A 4 16.18 22.36 -19.00
N VAL A 5 15.22 21.44 -18.92
CA VAL A 5 14.80 20.60 -20.06
C VAL A 5 13.30 20.83 -20.25
N ASN A 6 12.93 21.46 -21.36
CA ASN A 6 11.56 21.40 -21.89
C ASN A 6 11.31 19.96 -22.37
N SER A 7 11.08 19.05 -21.44
CA SER A 7 10.70 17.68 -21.74
C SER A 7 9.18 17.64 -21.85
N SER A 8 8.65 17.46 -23.06
CA SER A 8 7.20 17.24 -23.24
C SER A 8 6.73 15.89 -22.70
N PHE A 9 7.64 15.06 -22.19
CA PHE A 9 7.35 13.78 -21.57
C PHE A 9 7.83 13.75 -20.12
N LEU A 10 6.99 13.24 -19.23
CA LEU A 10 7.33 12.93 -17.85
C LEU A 10 7.17 11.42 -17.66
N GLU A 11 8.25 10.74 -17.33
CA GLU A 11 8.21 9.31 -17.03
C GLU A 11 7.85 9.10 -15.55
N ILE A 12 6.83 8.29 -15.29
CA ILE A 12 6.36 7.95 -13.95
C ILE A 12 6.52 6.43 -13.78
N LYS A 13 7.28 6.00 -12.77
CA LYS A 13 7.67 4.57 -12.57
C LYS A 13 7.07 3.93 -11.33
N ASP A 14 6.44 4.75 -10.52
CA ASP A 14 6.11 4.53 -9.13
C ASP A 14 4.62 4.38 -8.89
N ILE A 15 3.85 4.33 -9.97
CA ILE A 15 2.42 4.07 -9.96
C ILE A 15 2.10 2.96 -10.94
N GLN A 16 1.18 2.09 -10.53
CA GLN A 16 0.65 1.09 -11.43
C GLN A 16 -0.23 1.76 -12.49
N ILE A 17 -0.15 1.28 -13.72
CA ILE A 17 -0.89 1.82 -14.87
C ILE A 17 -2.41 1.88 -14.57
N ARG A 18 -2.93 0.88 -13.85
CA ARG A 18 -4.35 0.82 -13.46
C ARG A 18 -4.76 1.88 -12.43
N ALA A 19 -3.84 2.33 -11.58
CA ALA A 19 -4.06 3.38 -10.59
C ALA A 19 -3.83 4.78 -11.17
N PHE A 20 -3.03 4.91 -12.24
CA PHE A 20 -2.71 6.21 -12.83
C PHE A 20 -3.92 6.94 -13.41
N LYS A 21 -4.77 6.25 -14.16
CA LYS A 21 -5.95 6.88 -14.76
C LYS A 21 -6.96 7.36 -13.69
N PRO A 22 -7.32 6.57 -12.67
CA PRO A 22 -8.17 7.04 -11.58
C PRO A 22 -7.54 8.16 -10.74
N LEU A 23 -6.21 8.13 -10.51
CA LEU A 23 -5.49 9.22 -9.86
C LEU A 23 -5.67 10.54 -10.63
N LEU A 24 -5.45 10.52 -11.95
CA LEU A 24 -5.66 11.69 -12.81
C LEU A 24 -7.10 12.15 -12.79
N GLN A 25 -8.07 11.23 -12.91
CA GLN A 25 -9.49 11.59 -12.83
C GLN A 25 -9.78 12.36 -11.54
N TYR A 26 -9.32 11.85 -10.40
CA TYR A 26 -9.48 12.52 -9.13
C TYR A 26 -8.86 13.93 -9.11
N ILE A 27 -7.64 14.10 -9.66
CA ILE A 27 -6.99 15.42 -9.73
C ILE A 27 -7.83 16.43 -10.53
N TYR A 28 -8.48 15.98 -11.61
CA TYR A 28 -9.25 16.86 -12.48
C TYR A 28 -10.70 17.08 -12.05
N THR A 29 -11.30 16.13 -11.32
CA THR A 29 -12.75 16.16 -11.01
C THR A 29 -13.08 16.10 -9.52
N ASP A 30 -12.10 15.85 -8.65
CA ASP A 30 -12.26 15.54 -7.22
C ASP A 30 -13.18 14.33 -6.93
N GLU A 31 -13.47 13.55 -7.98
CA GLU A 31 -14.36 12.40 -7.97
C GLU A 31 -13.59 11.14 -8.33
N ILE A 32 -13.97 10.04 -7.69
CA ILE A 32 -13.47 8.73 -8.03
C ILE A 32 -14.56 7.69 -7.73
N ASN A 33 -14.87 6.89 -8.74
CA ASN A 33 -15.97 5.92 -8.70
C ASN A 33 -15.42 4.51 -8.90
N ASN A 34 -16.13 3.51 -8.37
CA ASN A 34 -15.87 2.09 -8.56
C ASN A 34 -14.44 1.65 -8.17
N ILE A 35 -13.98 2.07 -6.99
CA ILE A 35 -12.71 1.61 -6.45
C ILE A 35 -12.89 0.22 -5.83
N ASP A 36 -12.23 -0.78 -6.40
CA ASP A 36 -12.06 -2.09 -5.76
C ASP A 36 -10.93 -2.07 -4.72
N GLU A 37 -10.86 -3.08 -3.85
CA GLU A 37 -9.83 -3.16 -2.79
C GLU A 37 -8.40 -3.06 -3.35
N THR A 38 -8.13 -3.69 -4.48
CA THR A 38 -6.78 -3.72 -5.04
C THR A 38 -6.39 -2.35 -5.59
N LEU A 39 -7.33 -1.69 -6.25
CA LEU A 39 -7.17 -0.33 -6.73
C LEU A 39 -7.05 0.65 -5.55
N ALA A 40 -7.78 0.45 -4.44
CA ALA A 40 -7.64 1.26 -3.23
C ALA A 40 -6.23 1.16 -2.62
N LYS A 41 -5.67 -0.05 -2.55
CA LYS A 41 -4.29 -0.30 -2.08
C LYS A 41 -3.24 0.39 -2.95
N GLU A 42 -3.41 0.37 -4.27
CA GLU A 42 -2.47 1.04 -5.17
C GLU A 42 -2.63 2.56 -5.16
N LEU A 43 -3.88 3.05 -5.09
CA LEU A 43 -4.18 4.48 -5.08
C LEU A 43 -3.76 5.16 -3.79
N ILE A 44 -3.91 4.52 -2.61
CA ILE A 44 -3.50 5.14 -1.36
C ILE A 44 -1.98 5.39 -1.33
N VAL A 45 -1.20 4.44 -1.85
CA VAL A 45 0.26 4.57 -1.98
C VAL A 45 0.62 5.73 -2.91
N ALA A 46 -0.05 5.82 -4.07
CA ALA A 46 0.16 6.92 -5.02
C ALA A 46 -0.27 8.27 -4.43
N ALA A 47 -1.44 8.32 -3.78
CA ALA A 47 -1.99 9.53 -3.21
C ALA A 47 -1.09 10.10 -2.12
N ILE A 48 -0.52 9.25 -1.26
CA ILE A 48 0.46 9.66 -0.25
C ILE A 48 1.73 10.18 -0.92
N LYS A 49 2.21 9.48 -1.95
CA LYS A 49 3.44 9.87 -2.64
C LYS A 49 3.35 11.23 -3.35
N TYR A 50 2.20 11.53 -3.95
CA TYR A 50 1.95 12.82 -4.63
C TYR A 50 1.27 13.86 -3.74
N ASP A 51 1.15 13.61 -2.44
CA ASP A 51 0.50 14.50 -1.44
C ASP A 51 -0.96 14.89 -1.78
N ILE A 52 -1.72 13.95 -2.34
CA ILE A 52 -3.14 14.11 -2.68
C ILE A 52 -3.99 13.62 -1.51
N LYS A 53 -4.05 14.44 -0.45
CA LYS A 53 -4.64 14.08 0.85
C LYS A 53 -6.10 13.62 0.78
N GLY A 54 -6.91 14.28 -0.05
CA GLY A 54 -8.32 13.94 -0.22
C GLY A 54 -8.52 12.52 -0.77
N LEU A 55 -7.70 12.13 -1.75
CA LEU A 55 -7.73 10.78 -2.30
C LEU A 55 -7.20 9.75 -1.30
N ALA A 56 -6.11 10.06 -0.59
CA ALA A 56 -5.55 9.17 0.43
C ALA A 56 -6.60 8.84 1.51
N THR A 57 -7.33 9.87 1.97
CA THR A 57 -8.41 9.73 2.97
C THR A 57 -9.55 8.85 2.43
N LYS A 58 -10.01 9.08 1.18
CA LYS A 58 -11.06 8.26 0.55
C LYS A 58 -10.63 6.79 0.43
N CYS A 59 -9.40 6.52 0.00
CA CYS A 59 -8.89 5.17 -0.10
C CYS A 59 -8.73 4.51 1.29
N GLU A 60 -8.29 5.26 2.29
CA GLU A 60 -8.18 4.79 3.67
C GLU A 60 -9.55 4.32 4.19
N GLU A 61 -10.60 5.13 4.05
CA GLU A 61 -11.95 4.76 4.48
C GLU A 61 -12.46 3.47 3.81
N ILE A 62 -12.16 3.29 2.52
CA ILE A 62 -12.53 2.09 1.78
C ILE A 62 -11.79 0.87 2.33
N LEU A 63 -10.48 0.99 2.56
CA LEU A 63 -9.66 -0.12 3.08
C LEU A 63 -10.09 -0.48 4.51
N CYS A 64 -10.32 0.52 5.37
CA CYS A 64 -10.85 0.35 6.72
C CYS A 64 -12.17 -0.45 6.71
N LYS A 65 -13.12 -0.13 5.83
CA LYS A 65 -14.42 -0.83 5.76
C LYS A 65 -14.33 -2.27 5.27
N ASN A 66 -13.26 -2.63 4.56
CA ASN A 66 -13.12 -3.92 3.88
C ASN A 66 -12.07 -4.85 4.52
N VAL A 67 -11.52 -4.50 5.69
CA VAL A 67 -10.56 -5.35 6.41
C VAL A 67 -11.19 -6.71 6.73
N ASN A 68 -10.47 -7.78 6.40
CA ASN A 68 -10.83 -9.16 6.68
C ASN A 68 -9.58 -10.04 6.84
N VAL A 69 -9.76 -11.29 7.29
CA VAL A 69 -8.67 -12.25 7.55
C VAL A 69 -7.75 -12.45 6.34
N SER A 70 -8.29 -12.37 5.12
CA SER A 70 -7.51 -12.61 3.90
C SER A 70 -6.69 -11.41 3.45
N ASN A 71 -7.02 -10.18 3.84
CA ASN A 71 -6.33 -8.96 3.38
C ASN A 71 -5.62 -8.19 4.52
N VAL A 72 -5.94 -8.46 5.78
CA VAL A 72 -5.48 -7.66 6.93
C VAL A 72 -3.96 -7.52 7.00
N ILE A 73 -3.20 -8.56 6.69
CA ILE A 73 -1.73 -8.54 6.70
C ILE A 73 -1.18 -7.56 5.65
N GLU A 74 -1.75 -7.57 4.44
CA GLU A 74 -1.31 -6.71 3.34
C GLU A 74 -1.69 -5.24 3.61
N ILE A 75 -2.90 -5.00 4.13
CA ILE A 75 -3.35 -3.67 4.51
C ILE A 75 -2.49 -3.11 5.66
N PHE A 76 -2.14 -3.95 6.64
CA PHE A 76 -1.25 -3.57 7.73
C PHE A 76 0.13 -3.16 7.21
N GLU A 77 0.72 -3.93 6.29
CA GLU A 77 2.02 -3.60 5.67
C GLU A 77 1.99 -2.24 4.98
N ILE A 78 0.95 -1.96 4.19
CA ILE A 78 0.79 -0.66 3.54
C ILE A 78 0.67 0.45 4.59
N ALA A 79 -0.14 0.25 5.62
CA ALA A 79 -0.34 1.25 6.66
C ALA A 79 0.93 1.53 7.46
N ASP A 80 1.72 0.50 7.77
CA ASP A 80 2.98 0.61 8.48
C ASP A 80 4.07 1.30 7.63
N GLN A 81 4.25 0.85 6.38
CA GLN A 81 5.24 1.41 5.45
C GLN A 81 4.98 2.89 5.13
N HIS A 82 3.71 3.29 5.05
CA HIS A 82 3.30 4.64 4.69
C HIS A 82 2.84 5.50 5.87
N ASN A 83 3.00 5.03 7.11
CA ASN A 83 2.63 5.73 8.34
C ASN A 83 1.15 6.16 8.42
N ILE A 84 0.25 5.34 7.89
CA ILE A 84 -1.21 5.56 7.90
C ILE A 84 -1.75 5.10 9.25
N THR A 85 -1.75 6.00 10.23
CA THR A 85 -1.92 5.64 11.65
C THR A 85 -3.28 5.02 11.96
N GLN A 86 -4.36 5.54 11.39
CA GLN A 86 -5.71 5.04 11.65
C GLN A 86 -5.90 3.65 11.03
N LEU A 87 -5.54 3.47 9.75
CA LEU A 87 -5.56 2.16 9.10
C LEU A 87 -4.68 1.12 9.83
N LYS A 88 -3.51 1.53 10.34
CA LYS A 88 -2.63 0.67 11.14
C LYS A 88 -3.29 0.24 12.45
N SER A 89 -3.91 1.18 13.18
CA SER A 89 -4.61 0.86 14.43
C SER A 89 -5.74 -0.14 14.19
N GLN A 90 -6.55 0.10 13.15
CA GLN A 90 -7.69 -0.75 12.85
C GLN A 90 -7.29 -2.16 12.42
N THR A 91 -6.22 -2.29 11.63
CA THR A 91 -5.69 -3.61 11.26
C THR A 91 -5.12 -4.36 12.45
N LEU A 92 -4.44 -3.68 13.39
CA LEU A 92 -3.97 -4.30 14.63
C LEU A 92 -5.11 -4.77 15.53
N GLU A 93 -6.16 -3.96 15.69
CA GLU A 93 -7.37 -4.34 16.43
C GLU A 93 -8.02 -5.57 15.81
N PHE A 94 -8.19 -5.58 14.48
CA PHE A 94 -8.74 -6.74 13.78
C PHE A 94 -7.91 -8.01 13.98
N VAL A 95 -6.57 -7.89 13.93
CA VAL A 95 -5.66 -9.02 14.17
C VAL A 95 -5.77 -9.49 15.61
N ALA A 96 -5.89 -8.61 16.60
CA ALA A 96 -6.06 -8.99 17.99
C ALA A 96 -7.35 -9.80 18.20
N ASP A 97 -8.46 -9.36 17.60
CA ASP A 97 -9.76 -10.03 17.71
C ASP A 97 -9.81 -11.39 16.98
N HIS A 98 -9.01 -11.56 15.92
CA HIS A 98 -9.01 -12.75 15.06
C HIS A 98 -7.66 -13.50 15.06
N ALA A 99 -6.84 -13.33 16.11
CA ALA A 99 -5.44 -13.74 16.13
C ALA A 99 -5.25 -15.21 15.76
N SER A 100 -6.08 -16.10 16.30
CA SER A 100 -6.04 -17.54 16.03
C SER A 100 -6.27 -17.88 14.55
N VAL A 101 -7.18 -17.18 13.87
CA VAL A 101 -7.49 -17.43 12.45
C VAL A 101 -6.43 -16.80 11.56
N VAL A 102 -5.99 -15.59 11.89
CA VAL A 102 -4.97 -14.85 11.13
C VAL A 102 -3.61 -15.56 11.19
N MET A 103 -3.19 -16.04 12.36
CA MET A 103 -1.92 -16.77 12.52
C MET A 103 -1.90 -18.10 11.77
N ASN A 104 -3.06 -18.78 11.66
CA ASN A 104 -3.18 -20.01 10.88
C ASN A 104 -3.43 -19.76 9.38
N SER A 105 -3.51 -18.51 8.95
CA SER A 105 -3.71 -18.17 7.54
C SER A 105 -2.44 -18.42 6.74
N LYS A 106 -2.60 -18.90 5.50
CA LYS A 106 -1.47 -19.15 4.58
C LYS A 106 -0.60 -17.90 4.37
N LYS A 107 -1.22 -16.71 4.34
CA LYS A 107 -0.49 -15.44 4.14
C LYS A 107 0.50 -15.16 5.27
N PHE A 108 0.12 -15.37 6.53
CA PHE A 108 1.02 -15.19 7.67
C PHE A 108 2.19 -16.20 7.61
N ALA A 109 1.89 -17.48 7.37
CA ALA A 109 2.90 -18.53 7.23
C ALA A 109 3.89 -18.28 6.08
N THR A 110 3.42 -17.78 4.92
CA THR A 110 4.32 -17.44 3.81
C THR A 110 5.23 -16.25 4.10
N LYS A 111 4.78 -15.30 4.92
CA LYS A 111 5.56 -14.10 5.27
C LYS A 111 6.69 -14.41 6.25
N GLU A 112 6.47 -15.33 7.18
CA GLU A 112 7.51 -15.84 8.09
C GLU A 112 8.67 -16.54 7.31
N LEU A 113 8.33 -17.23 6.22
CA LEU A 113 9.31 -17.85 5.32
C LEU A 113 10.08 -16.85 4.44
N GLU A 114 9.52 -15.67 4.15
CA GLU A 114 10.22 -14.61 3.42
C GLU A 114 11.16 -13.83 4.35
N GLN A 115 10.72 -13.51 5.57
CA GLN A 115 11.57 -12.86 6.59
C GLN A 115 12.81 -13.71 6.91
N SER A 116 12.65 -15.03 7.08
CA SER A 116 13.77 -15.96 7.35
C SER A 116 14.77 -16.07 6.18
N LYS A 117 14.33 -15.91 4.93
CA LYS A 117 15.22 -15.86 3.76
C LYS A 117 16.03 -14.57 3.67
N SER A 118 15.44 -13.43 4.04
CA SER A 118 16.13 -12.13 4.01
C SER A 118 17.33 -12.05 4.98
N LEU A 119 17.37 -12.89 6.02
CA LEU A 119 18.45 -12.94 7.01
C LEU A 119 19.61 -13.88 6.60
N SER A 120 19.42 -14.74 5.59
CA SER A 120 20.41 -15.77 5.22
C SER A 120 21.37 -15.38 4.08
N ILE A 121 21.26 -14.17 3.51
CA ILE A 121 22.20 -13.68 2.48
C ILE A 121 23.27 -12.79 3.13
N GLN A 122 24.03 -13.35 4.07
CA GLN A 122 25.37 -12.84 4.37
C GLN A 122 26.20 -13.95 5.00
N SER A 123 26.86 -14.73 4.14
CA SER A 123 28.16 -15.31 4.49
C SER A 123 29.21 -14.60 3.64
N PRO A 124 30.20 -13.93 4.25
CA PRO A 124 31.39 -13.48 3.56
C PRO A 124 32.23 -14.73 3.23
N ALA A 125 32.54 -14.93 1.96
CA ALA A 125 33.69 -15.73 1.58
C ALA A 125 34.85 -14.75 1.37
N ASP A 126 35.53 -14.44 2.47
CA ASP A 126 36.92 -13.99 2.44
C ASP A 126 37.81 -15.24 2.25
N ASP A 127 38.34 -15.41 1.03
CA ASP A 127 39.74 -15.79 0.74
C ASP A 127 40.02 -15.64 -0.77
#